data_AF-A0A544UI97-F1
#
_entry.id   AF-A0A544UI97-F1
#
_cell.length_a   1.000
_cell.length_b   1.000
_cell.length_c   1.000
_cell.angle_alpha   90.00
_cell.angle_beta   90.00
_cell.angle_gamma   90.00
#
_symmetry.space_group_name_H-M   'P 1'
#
loop_
_entity.id
_entity.type
_entity.pdbx_description
1 polymer ?
#
loop_
_entity_poly.entity_id
_entity_poly.type
_entity_poly.pdbx_seq_one_letter_code
_entity_poly.pdbx_strand_id
1 'polypeptide(L)'
;MYINGRTAKPSSSVPFSNAEAQTLDSSNENDSIEQIVVDVSLLNGTEPFSIVEDDSLEEPDSVVNRFGISFTDFEVNLTKGYGSLTGHWKYKANTSTRRVNITMKLNYRKNWLSSWEEYDSVYFNYAGGLGKIEENSQSWYPKKAGQYRMCASGVITTVSGAPKMAACTGVVEHDGGTIIAKKDVNK
;
A
#
# COMPACT_ATOMS: atom_id res chain seq x y z
N MET A 1 -12.29 -49.85 -19.18
CA MET A 1 -12.71 -49.12 -20.39
C MET A 1 -11.76 -47.93 -20.52
N TYR A 2 -10.81 -47.99 -21.44
CA TYR A 2 -9.77 -46.98 -21.67
C TYR A 2 -10.21 -46.01 -22.76
N ILE A 3 -10.14 -44.70 -22.53
CA ILE A 3 -10.09 -43.69 -23.60
C ILE A 3 -9.17 -42.52 -23.20
N ASN A 4 -8.01 -42.46 -23.87
CA ASN A 4 -7.24 -41.31 -24.39
C ASN A 4 -7.62 -39.90 -23.88
N GLY A 5 -6.71 -39.06 -23.38
CA GLY A 5 -5.41 -38.74 -23.97
C GLY A 5 -5.54 -37.51 -24.89
N ARG A 6 -5.46 -36.30 -24.33
CA ARG A 6 -5.19 -35.07 -25.10
C ARG A 6 -4.23 -34.16 -24.34
N THR A 7 -2.98 -34.24 -24.77
CA THR A 7 -1.90 -33.28 -24.54
C THR A 7 -2.19 -32.00 -25.32
N ALA A 8 -2.37 -30.88 -24.63
CA ALA A 8 -2.38 -29.55 -25.24
C ALA A 8 -0.93 -29.03 -25.37
N LYS A 9 -0.57 -28.68 -26.60
CA LYS A 9 0.73 -28.11 -27.00
C LYS A 9 0.85 -26.65 -26.50
N PRO A 10 2.04 -26.19 -26.08
CA PRO A 10 2.27 -24.81 -25.66
C PRO A 10 2.24 -23.83 -26.85
N SER A 11 1.56 -22.71 -26.67
CA SER A 11 1.47 -21.61 -27.63
C SER A 11 2.68 -20.69 -27.52
N SER A 12 3.49 -20.74 -28.58
CA SER A 12 4.40 -19.74 -29.16
C SER A 12 4.67 -18.44 -28.39
N SER A 13 5.93 -18.28 -28.01
CA SER A 13 6.61 -17.03 -27.67
C SER A 13 6.48 -15.97 -28.76
N VAL A 14 6.07 -14.76 -28.37
CA VAL A 14 6.17 -13.54 -29.19
C VAL A 14 7.59 -12.99 -29.04
N PRO A 15 8.31 -12.66 -30.13
CA PRO A 15 9.64 -12.09 -30.03
C PRO A 15 9.59 -10.63 -29.59
N PHE A 16 10.47 -10.29 -28.64
CA PHE A 16 10.78 -8.92 -28.23
C PHE A 16 11.41 -8.16 -29.41
N SER A 17 10.83 -7.03 -29.78
CA SER A 17 11.44 -6.06 -30.68
C SER A 17 12.37 -5.15 -29.88
N ASN A 18 13.67 -5.33 -30.06
CA ASN A 18 14.70 -4.40 -29.59
C ASN A 18 14.76 -3.22 -30.57
N ALA A 19 14.08 -2.12 -30.24
CA ALA A 19 14.31 -0.84 -30.88
C ALA A 19 15.58 -0.20 -30.31
N GLU A 20 16.65 -0.34 -31.08
CA GLU A 20 17.80 0.55 -31.26
C GLU A 20 17.92 1.72 -30.26
N ALA A 21 18.85 1.58 -29.31
CA ALA A 21 19.43 2.72 -28.61
C ALA A 21 20.34 3.47 -29.58
N GLN A 22 19.96 4.70 -29.93
CA GLN A 22 20.82 5.61 -30.69
C GLN A 22 22.04 5.97 -29.83
N THR A 23 23.22 5.62 -30.33
CA THR A 23 24.50 6.17 -29.91
C THR A 23 24.59 7.61 -30.41
N LEU A 24 24.46 8.57 -29.50
CA LEU A 24 24.87 9.95 -29.72
C LEU A 24 26.34 10.06 -29.33
N ASP A 25 27.21 10.01 -30.33
CA ASP A 25 28.58 10.47 -30.25
C ASP A 25 28.69 11.75 -31.09
N SER A 26 29.00 12.85 -30.42
CA SER A 26 29.75 13.99 -30.96
C SER A 26 29.85 15.09 -29.89
N SER A 27 31.03 15.13 -29.25
CA SER A 27 31.86 16.32 -29.08
C SER A 27 31.18 17.69 -29.19
N ASN A 28 31.21 18.47 -28.11
CA ASN A 28 31.53 19.89 -28.20
C ASN A 28 32.26 20.38 -26.95
N GLU A 29 33.35 21.10 -27.24
CA GLU A 29 34.22 21.82 -26.32
C GLU A 29 33.50 23.01 -25.66
N ASN A 30 34.10 23.48 -24.57
CA ASN A 30 33.79 24.71 -23.85
C ASN A 30 32.41 24.78 -23.21
N ASP A 31 32.34 24.37 -21.93
CA ASP A 31 31.59 25.21 -21.00
C ASP A 31 32.36 25.46 -19.71
N SER A 32 32.49 26.73 -19.43
CA SER A 32 33.26 27.31 -18.35
C SER A 32 32.52 27.02 -17.06
N ILE A 33 33.13 26.28 -16.14
CA ILE A 33 32.57 26.13 -14.79
C ILE A 33 32.67 27.50 -14.11
N GLU A 34 31.59 28.27 -14.15
CA GLU A 34 31.42 29.40 -13.23
C GLU A 34 31.42 28.83 -11.80
N GLN A 35 32.52 29.08 -11.09
CA GLN A 35 32.59 28.86 -9.66
C GLN A 35 31.49 29.71 -9.01
N ILE A 36 30.52 29.03 -8.39
CA ILE A 36 29.57 29.69 -7.50
C ILE A 36 30.37 30.21 -6.30
N VAL A 37 30.68 31.50 -6.33
CA VAL A 37 31.24 32.22 -5.18
C VAL A 37 30.10 32.42 -4.19
N VAL A 38 30.02 31.54 -3.19
CA VAL A 38 29.10 31.73 -2.06
C VAL A 38 29.70 32.84 -1.19
N ASP A 39 28.96 33.94 -1.06
CA ASP A 39 29.36 35.09 -0.26
C ASP A 39 29.53 34.68 1.22
N VAL A 40 30.73 34.92 1.77
CA VAL A 40 31.11 34.54 3.14
C VAL A 40 30.31 35.32 4.19
N SER A 41 29.61 36.38 3.79
CA SER A 41 28.70 37.13 4.66
C SER A 41 27.48 36.32 5.13
N LEU A 42 27.13 35.21 4.47
CA LEU A 42 26.08 34.28 4.92
C LEU A 42 26.54 33.27 5.98
N LEU A 43 27.84 33.20 6.29
CA LEU A 43 28.42 32.23 7.23
C LEU A 43 28.52 32.74 8.68
N ASN A 44 28.11 33.99 8.97
CA ASN A 44 28.22 34.59 10.30
C ASN A 44 26.87 35.05 10.87
N GLY A 45 25.86 34.19 10.79
CA GLY A 45 24.68 34.30 11.66
C GLY A 45 25.11 34.05 13.11
N THR A 46 25.29 35.12 13.88
CA THR A 46 25.73 35.07 15.29
C THR A 46 24.57 34.89 16.26
N GLU A 47 23.42 34.39 15.78
CA GLU A 47 22.24 34.19 16.60
C GLU A 47 22.19 32.74 17.09
N PRO A 48 22.15 32.49 18.42
CA PRO A 48 21.95 31.16 18.93
C PRO A 48 20.54 30.70 18.52
N PHE A 49 20.47 29.69 17.66
CA PHE A 49 19.20 29.03 17.37
C PHE A 49 18.69 28.40 18.66
N SER A 50 17.53 28.86 19.13
CA SER A 50 16.82 28.23 20.23
C SER A 50 16.18 26.96 19.67
N ILE A 51 16.64 25.80 20.12
CA ILE A 51 15.94 24.53 19.88
C ILE A 51 14.70 24.59 20.77
N VAL A 52 13.56 24.94 20.17
CA VAL A 52 12.26 24.76 20.79
C VAL A 52 11.98 23.26 20.73
N GLU A 53 12.08 22.58 21.87
CA GLU A 53 11.54 21.23 22.02
C GLU A 53 10.01 21.34 21.93
N ASP A 54 9.49 21.12 20.73
CA ASP A 54 8.06 21.01 20.49
C ASP A 54 7.64 19.57 20.85
N ASP A 55 7.21 19.40 22.10
CA ASP A 55 6.65 18.16 22.68
C ASP A 55 5.21 17.90 22.15
N SER A 56 4.94 18.18 20.88
CA SER A 56 3.70 17.78 20.22
C SER A 56 3.91 16.45 19.48
N LEU A 57 3.75 15.36 20.23
CA LEU A 57 3.41 14.06 19.69
C LEU A 57 2.01 14.14 19.05
N GLU A 58 1.91 14.77 17.88
CA GLU A 58 0.75 14.61 17.03
C GLU A 58 0.74 13.20 16.44
N GLU A 59 -0.41 12.55 16.60
CA GLU A 59 -0.71 11.19 16.19
C GLU A 59 -0.35 10.94 14.71
N PRO A 60 -0.06 9.67 14.33
CA PRO A 60 0.43 9.39 12.99
C PRO A 60 -0.56 9.86 11.93
N ASP A 61 -0.07 10.74 11.06
CA ASP A 61 -0.70 11.16 9.82
C ASP A 61 -1.37 9.97 9.13
N SER A 62 -2.70 9.93 9.17
CA SER A 62 -3.45 9.04 8.31
C SER A 62 -3.31 9.58 6.88
N VAL A 63 -2.30 9.11 6.15
CA VAL A 63 -2.11 9.44 4.74
C VAL A 63 -3.25 8.81 3.95
N VAL A 64 -4.37 9.52 3.82
CA VAL A 64 -5.51 9.11 2.99
C VAL A 64 -5.19 9.45 1.53
N ASN A 65 -4.27 8.68 0.93
CA ASN A 65 -4.00 8.77 -0.51
C ASN A 65 -5.15 8.10 -1.28
N ARG A 66 -6.12 8.90 -1.75
CA ARG A 66 -7.29 8.43 -2.51
C ARG A 66 -6.94 8.21 -3.99
N PHE A 67 -6.33 7.08 -4.33
CA PHE A 67 -6.32 6.58 -5.70
C PHE A 67 -7.02 5.22 -5.77
N GLY A 68 -8.33 5.25 -6.00
CA GLY A 68 -9.17 4.08 -6.20
C GLY A 68 -10.58 4.50 -6.54
N ILE A 69 -11.28 3.72 -7.37
CA ILE A 69 -12.70 3.89 -7.69
C ILE A 69 -13.46 3.73 -6.37
N SER A 70 -13.65 4.83 -5.64
CA SER A 70 -14.37 4.83 -4.38
C SER A 70 -15.85 4.77 -4.73
N PHE A 71 -16.47 3.62 -4.49
CA PHE A 71 -17.89 3.65 -4.20
C PHE A 71 -18.02 4.49 -2.93
N THR A 72 -18.88 5.51 -2.94
CA THR A 72 -19.04 6.43 -1.79
C THR A 72 -19.36 5.72 -0.48
N ASP A 73 -19.82 4.47 -0.60
CA ASP A 73 -20.27 3.64 0.49
C ASP A 73 -19.25 2.57 0.90
N PHE A 74 -18.10 2.43 0.23
CA PHE A 74 -17.05 1.46 0.58
C PHE A 74 -15.69 2.15 0.74
N GLU A 75 -15.20 2.13 1.97
CA GLU A 75 -13.98 2.81 2.38
C GLU A 75 -12.93 1.79 2.84
N VAL A 76 -11.67 2.13 2.59
CA VAL A 76 -10.51 1.36 3.00
C VAL A 76 -9.47 2.29 3.59
N ASN A 77 -8.84 1.86 4.68
CA ASN A 77 -7.77 2.60 5.35
C ASN A 77 -6.65 1.62 5.72
N LEU A 78 -5.41 2.07 5.64
CA LEU A 78 -4.24 1.36 6.12
C LEU A 78 -3.46 2.30 7.03
N THR A 79 -3.34 1.92 8.30
CA THR A 79 -2.63 2.72 9.31
C THR A 79 -1.34 2.02 9.71
N LYS A 80 -0.28 2.81 9.96
CA LYS A 80 0.99 2.31 10.48
C LYS A 80 0.96 2.37 12.00
N GLY A 81 1.23 1.24 12.64
CA GLY A 81 1.50 1.13 14.06
C GLY A 81 2.96 0.74 14.31
N TYR A 82 3.32 0.53 15.58
CA TYR A 82 4.67 0.13 15.96
C TYR A 82 4.99 -1.31 15.48
N GLY A 83 5.65 -1.42 14.33
CA GLY A 83 5.98 -2.69 13.69
C GLY A 83 4.79 -3.42 13.06
N SER A 84 3.64 -2.76 12.94
CA SER A 84 2.42 -3.32 12.38
C SER A 84 1.80 -2.41 11.34
N LEU A 85 1.06 -3.00 10.42
CA LEU A 85 0.16 -2.28 9.52
C LEU A 85 -1.26 -2.79 9.78
N THR A 86 -2.19 -1.89 10.08
CA THR A 86 -3.58 -2.27 10.34
C THR A 86 -4.48 -1.76 9.22
N GLY A 87 -5.00 -2.71 8.46
CA GLY A 87 -6.00 -2.48 7.43
C GLY A 87 -7.40 -2.46 8.01
N HIS A 88 -8.21 -1.50 7.59
CA HIS A 88 -9.61 -1.38 7.94
C HIS A 88 -10.43 -1.23 6.66
N TRP A 89 -11.56 -1.90 6.59
CA TRP A 89 -12.58 -1.63 5.57
C TRP A 89 -13.91 -1.31 6.24
N LYS A 90 -14.69 -0.46 5.60
CA LYS A 90 -16.01 -0.04 6.05
C LYS A 90 -16.96 0.04 4.88
N TYR A 91 -18.17 -0.47 5.08
CA TYR A 91 -19.26 -0.41 4.13
C TYR A 91 -20.51 0.19 4.75
N LYS A 92 -21.13 1.15 4.08
CA LYS A 92 -22.39 1.77 4.48
C LYS A 92 -23.52 1.34 3.55
N ALA A 93 -24.39 0.47 4.03
CA ALA A 93 -25.54 -0.02 3.29
C ALA A 93 -26.77 0.88 3.48
N ASN A 94 -27.59 1.01 2.43
CA ASN A 94 -28.91 1.65 2.54
C ASN A 94 -29.96 0.74 3.21
N THR A 95 -29.76 -0.58 3.11
CA THR A 95 -30.62 -1.63 3.69
C THR A 95 -29.80 -2.59 4.54
N SER A 96 -30.44 -3.44 5.34
CA SER A 96 -29.73 -4.40 6.21
C SER A 96 -28.85 -5.36 5.40
N THR A 97 -27.64 -5.61 5.91
CA THR A 97 -26.71 -6.58 5.34
C THR A 97 -27.10 -8.00 5.74
N ARG A 98 -27.15 -8.91 4.78
CA ARG A 98 -27.39 -10.34 5.00
C ARG A 98 -26.10 -11.14 5.06
N ARG A 99 -25.11 -10.79 4.25
CA ARG A 99 -23.84 -11.52 4.16
C ARG A 99 -22.70 -10.60 3.75
N VAL A 100 -21.56 -10.80 4.39
CA VAL A 100 -20.28 -10.20 4.02
C VAL A 100 -19.40 -11.28 3.41
N ASN A 101 -18.80 -10.97 2.25
CA ASN A 101 -17.86 -11.82 1.55
C ASN A 101 -16.76 -10.92 0.95
N ILE A 102 -15.77 -10.55 1.76
CA ILE A 102 -14.71 -9.61 1.39
C ILE A 102 -13.35 -10.29 1.57
N THR A 103 -12.47 -10.13 0.59
CA THR A 103 -11.06 -10.48 0.68
C THR A 103 -10.26 -9.21 0.82
N MET A 104 -9.41 -9.15 1.82
CA MET A 104 -8.49 -8.05 2.06
C MET A 104 -7.07 -8.52 1.81
N LYS A 105 -6.32 -7.77 1.01
CA LYS A 105 -4.96 -8.10 0.56
C LYS A 105 -4.01 -7.00 0.94
N LEU A 106 -2.93 -7.34 1.63
CA LEU A 106 -1.80 -6.45 1.80
C LEU A 106 -0.87 -6.68 0.61
N ASN A 107 -0.58 -5.61 -0.14
CA ASN A 107 0.36 -5.64 -1.24
C ASN A 107 1.63 -4.88 -0.84
N TYR A 108 2.76 -5.35 -1.34
CA TYR A 108 4.09 -4.82 -1.09
C TYR A 108 4.78 -4.49 -2.40
N ARG A 109 5.63 -3.47 -2.38
CA ARG A 109 6.65 -3.26 -3.41
C ARG A 109 7.89 -2.64 -2.77
N LYS A 110 9.07 -2.94 -3.31
CA LYS A 110 10.34 -2.44 -2.76
C LYS A 110 10.50 -0.93 -2.93
N ASN A 111 10.10 -0.40 -4.08
CA ASN A 111 10.17 1.02 -4.43
C ASN A 111 9.07 1.35 -5.46
N TRP A 112 8.95 2.62 -5.84
CA TRP A 112 7.88 3.08 -6.72
C TRP A 112 7.93 2.49 -8.15
N LEU A 113 9.12 2.10 -8.62
CA LEU A 113 9.36 1.43 -9.91
C LEU A 113 9.03 -0.06 -9.88
N SER A 114 8.95 -0.66 -8.69
CA SER A 114 8.64 -2.08 -8.53
C SER A 114 7.15 -2.33 -8.72
N SER A 115 6.81 -3.47 -9.32
CA SER A 115 5.44 -3.96 -9.36
C SER A 115 4.93 -4.25 -7.95
N TRP A 116 3.62 -4.10 -7.77
CA TRP A 116 2.95 -4.57 -6.56
C TRP A 116 2.89 -6.09 -6.55
N GLU A 117 3.32 -6.68 -5.45
CA GLU A 117 3.22 -8.10 -5.15
C GLU A 117 2.29 -8.32 -3.97
N GLU A 118 1.53 -9.42 -3.98
CA GLU A 118 0.72 -9.81 -2.83
C GLU A 118 1.65 -10.24 -1.68
N TYR A 119 1.52 -9.60 -0.52
CA TYR A 119 2.27 -9.95 0.67
C TYR A 119 1.50 -10.94 1.55
N ASP A 120 0.21 -10.66 1.78
CA ASP A 120 -0.70 -11.50 2.58
C ASP A 120 -2.16 -11.23 2.21
N SER A 121 -3.06 -12.14 2.54
CA SER A 121 -4.49 -11.98 2.34
C SER A 121 -5.33 -12.60 3.45
N VAL A 122 -6.43 -11.93 3.78
CA VAL A 122 -7.40 -12.36 4.80
C VAL A 122 -8.80 -12.33 4.20
N TYR A 123 -9.58 -13.35 4.53
CA TYR A 123 -10.92 -13.54 4.01
C TYR A 123 -11.98 -13.39 5.11
N PHE A 124 -12.92 -12.48 4.89
CA PHE A 124 -14.06 -12.22 5.76
C PHE A 124 -15.33 -12.81 5.12
N ASN A 125 -15.87 -13.86 5.74
CA ASN A 125 -17.12 -14.49 5.31
C ASN A 125 -18.01 -14.78 6.52
N TYR A 126 -19.02 -13.95 6.72
CA TYR A 126 -19.93 -14.05 7.85
C TYR A 126 -21.32 -13.53 7.50
N ALA A 127 -22.32 -13.92 8.30
CA ALA A 127 -23.67 -13.38 8.20
C ALA A 127 -23.68 -11.92 8.65
N GLY A 128 -24.26 -11.04 7.85
CA GLY A 128 -24.35 -9.61 8.17
C GLY A 128 -25.26 -9.34 9.36
N GLY A 129 -25.12 -8.16 9.95
CA GLY A 129 -25.99 -7.68 11.02
C GLY A 129 -27.25 -6.99 10.51
N LEU A 130 -28.17 -6.69 11.42
CA LEU A 130 -29.32 -5.81 11.14
C LEU A 130 -28.91 -4.35 10.89
N GLY A 131 -27.64 -4.02 11.16
CA GLY A 131 -27.06 -2.71 10.97
C GLY A 131 -26.95 -2.28 9.51
N LYS A 132 -26.76 -0.98 9.32
CA LYS A 132 -26.47 -0.34 8.02
C LYS A 132 -24.98 -0.13 7.77
N ILE A 133 -24.14 -0.51 8.73
CA ILE A 133 -22.69 -0.35 8.65
C ILE A 133 -22.08 -1.72 8.94
N GLU A 134 -21.18 -2.13 8.06
CA GLU A 134 -20.34 -3.31 8.23
C GLU A 134 -18.90 -2.86 8.13
N GLU A 135 -18.07 -3.29 9.07
CA GLU A 135 -16.66 -2.95 9.06
C GLU A 135 -15.86 -4.06 9.73
N ASN A 136 -14.61 -4.20 9.31
CA ASN A 136 -13.67 -5.13 9.95
C ASN A 136 -12.24 -4.67 9.73
N SER A 137 -11.32 -5.30 10.44
CA SER A 137 -9.90 -4.94 10.42
C SER A 137 -9.00 -6.15 10.46
N GLN A 138 -7.77 -5.98 9.98
CA GLN A 138 -6.69 -6.94 10.12
C GLN A 138 -5.38 -6.20 10.39
N SER A 139 -4.63 -6.71 11.35
CA SER A 139 -3.24 -6.29 11.55
C SER A 139 -2.29 -7.27 10.87
N TRP A 140 -1.29 -6.73 10.17
CA TRP A 140 -0.14 -7.47 9.66
C TRP A 140 1.13 -6.97 10.33
N TYR A 141 2.13 -7.84 10.41
CA TYR A 141 3.42 -7.53 11.00
C TYR A 141 4.54 -7.74 9.96
N PRO A 142 4.61 -6.87 8.94
CA PRO A 142 5.53 -7.04 7.83
C PRO A 142 6.99 -6.85 8.26
N LYS A 143 7.85 -7.78 7.87
CA LYS A 143 9.29 -7.75 8.19
C LYS A 143 10.15 -7.03 7.15
N LYS A 144 9.59 -6.75 5.97
CA LYS A 144 10.34 -6.11 4.87
C LYS A 144 10.17 -4.61 4.96
N ALA A 145 11.25 -3.89 4.72
CA ALA A 145 11.20 -2.45 4.50
C ALA A 145 10.71 -2.16 3.07
N GLY A 146 9.86 -1.16 2.90
CA GLY A 146 9.37 -0.71 1.59
C GLY A 146 7.97 -0.12 1.64
N GLN A 147 7.28 -0.18 0.51
CA GLN A 147 5.98 0.44 0.31
C GLN A 147 4.87 -0.60 0.37
N TYR A 148 3.84 -0.29 1.14
CA TYR A 148 2.68 -1.14 1.36
C TYR A 148 1.40 -0.43 0.93
N ARG A 149 0.43 -1.19 0.45
CA ARG A 149 -0.96 -0.74 0.30
C ARG A 149 -1.89 -1.88 0.62
N MET A 150 -3.09 -1.56 1.05
CA MET A 150 -4.14 -2.55 1.26
C MET A 150 -5.17 -2.44 0.16
N CYS A 151 -5.64 -3.56 -0.37
CA CYS A 151 -6.80 -3.62 -1.25
C CYS A 151 -7.86 -4.54 -0.64
N ALA A 152 -9.11 -4.12 -0.64
CA ALA A 152 -10.23 -4.97 -0.25
C ALA A 152 -11.20 -5.11 -1.43
N SER A 153 -11.68 -6.33 -1.68
CA SER A 153 -12.66 -6.58 -2.72
C SER A 153 -13.55 -7.77 -2.40
N GLY A 154 -14.75 -7.78 -2.97
CA GLY A 154 -15.69 -8.88 -2.80
C GLY A 154 -17.13 -8.45 -3.00
N VAL A 155 -18.05 -9.11 -2.29
CA VAL A 155 -19.50 -8.91 -2.39
C VAL A 155 -20.08 -8.74 -1.00
N ILE A 156 -20.94 -7.73 -0.83
CA ILE A 156 -21.78 -7.60 0.35
C ILE A 156 -23.22 -7.77 -0.09
N THR A 157 -23.90 -8.81 0.42
CA THR A 157 -25.30 -9.08 0.12
C THR A 157 -26.17 -8.34 1.10
N THR A 158 -27.02 -7.44 0.60
CA THR A 158 -28.04 -6.71 1.34
C THR A 158 -29.43 -7.20 0.96
N VAL A 159 -30.47 -6.68 1.60
CA VAL A 159 -31.86 -6.95 1.21
C VAL A 159 -32.15 -6.45 -0.21
N SER A 160 -31.52 -5.35 -0.61
CA SER A 160 -31.75 -4.71 -1.92
C SER A 160 -30.89 -5.26 -3.06
N GLY A 161 -29.88 -6.09 -2.77
CA GLY A 161 -29.02 -6.68 -3.81
C GLY A 161 -27.67 -7.15 -3.29
N ALA A 162 -26.74 -7.47 -4.19
CA ALA A 162 -25.40 -7.95 -3.84
C ALA A 162 -24.31 -7.17 -4.60
N PRO A 163 -24.08 -5.89 -4.24
CA PRO A 163 -23.04 -5.08 -4.87
C PRO A 163 -21.65 -5.71 -4.75
N LYS A 164 -20.89 -5.64 -5.85
CA LYS A 164 -19.46 -5.96 -5.88
C LYS A 164 -18.68 -4.71 -5.52
N MET A 165 -17.79 -4.82 -4.55
CA MET A 165 -16.97 -3.71 -4.07
C MET A 165 -15.50 -4.03 -4.31
N ALA A 166 -14.71 -3.01 -4.62
CA ALA A 166 -13.26 -3.09 -4.71
C ALA A 166 -12.67 -1.71 -4.45
N ALA A 167 -11.71 -1.62 -3.53
CA ALA A 167 -10.97 -0.40 -3.27
C ALA A 167 -9.55 -0.73 -2.81
N CYS A 168 -8.62 0.19 -3.05
CA CYS A 168 -7.28 0.14 -2.52
C CYS A 168 -6.98 1.44 -1.78
N THR A 169 -6.17 1.34 -0.74
CA THR A 169 -5.61 2.48 -0.04
C THR A 169 -4.51 3.11 -0.87
N GLY A 170 -4.10 4.28 -0.39
CA GLY A 170 -2.80 4.84 -0.71
C GLY A 170 -1.63 3.96 -0.28
N VAL A 171 -0.44 4.50 -0.52
CA VAL A 171 0.84 3.89 -0.14
C VAL A 171 1.21 4.32 1.27
N VAL A 172 1.66 3.36 2.08
CA VAL A 172 2.25 3.54 3.41
C VAL A 172 3.66 2.99 3.39
N GLU A 173 4.63 3.78 3.87
CA GLU A 173 6.03 3.33 3.97
C GLU A 173 6.28 2.66 5.32
N HIS A 174 6.97 1.52 5.30
CA HIS A 174 7.26 0.72 6.48
C HIS A 174 8.74 0.34 6.52
N ASP A 175 9.36 0.45 7.68
CA ASP A 175 10.82 0.33 7.85
C ASP A 175 11.30 -1.11 8.11
N GLY A 176 10.38 -2.07 8.19
CA GLY A 176 10.71 -3.50 8.31
C GLY A 176 11.00 -3.98 9.74
N GLY A 177 10.21 -3.53 10.71
CA GLY A 177 10.41 -3.86 12.14
C GLY A 177 10.31 -5.34 12.49
N THR A 178 11.20 -5.80 13.36
CA THR A 178 11.06 -7.07 14.10
C THR A 178 10.39 -6.77 15.44
N ILE A 179 9.19 -7.31 15.67
CA ILE A 179 8.60 -7.30 17.02
C ILE A 179 9.35 -8.33 17.86
N ILE A 180 10.23 -7.87 18.75
CA ILE A 180 10.76 -8.70 19.84
C ILE A 180 9.69 -8.71 20.92
N ALA A 181 8.79 -9.70 20.90
CA ALA A 181 7.96 -9.97 22.06
C ALA A 181 8.90 -10.41 23.19
N LYS A 182 9.16 -9.52 24.15
CA LYS A 182 9.89 -9.86 25.37
C LYS A 182 9.00 -10.84 26.14
N LYS A 183 9.33 -12.13 26.07
CA LYS A 183 8.67 -13.16 26.88
C LYS A 183 9.06 -12.90 28.32
N ASP A 184 8.16 -12.33 29.12
CA ASP A 184 8.32 -12.32 30.57
C ASP A 184 8.26 -13.77 31.05
N VAL A 185 9.43 -14.34 31.29
CA VAL A 185 9.57 -15.59 32.02
C VAL A 185 9.38 -15.23 33.49
N ASN A 186 8.14 -15.28 33.96
CA ASN A 186 7.86 -15.27 35.40
C ASN A 186 8.61 -16.46 36.02
N LYS A 187 9.53 -16.14 36.94
CA LYS A 187 10.20 -17.10 37.83
C LYS A 187 9.40 -17.23 39.13
#